data_AF-X1TGP0-F1
#
_entry.id   AF-X1TGP0-F1
#
_cell.length_a   1.000
_cell.length_b   1.000
_cell.length_c   1.000
_cell.angle_alpha   90.00
_cell.angle_beta   90.00
_cell.angle_gamma   90.00
#
_symmetry.space_group_name_H-M   'P 1'
#
loop_
_entity.id
_entity.type
_entity.pdbx_description
1 polymer ?
#
loop_
_entity_poly.entity_id
_entity_poly.type
_entity_poly.pdbx_seq_one_letter_code
_entity_poly.pdbx_strand_id
1 'polypeptide(L)'
;IECKGLGKGKSQTQRSNFDRAVASVMSYFDTPLTRLGLALANDYLWVYNFSKRLPQALREATNLWMFLLEDGTIYPYEPTEELPFPGAV
;
A
#
# COMPACT_ATOMS: atom_id res chain seq x y z
N ILE A 1 2.55 -4.79 -10.04
CA ILE A 1 2.84 -4.62 -8.59
C ILE A 1 3.93 -3.55 -8.47
N GLU A 2 3.70 -2.50 -7.70
CA GLU A 2 4.73 -1.47 -7.39
C GLU A 2 5.34 -1.76 -6.02
N CYS A 3 6.66 -1.62 -5.88
CA CYS A 3 7.37 -1.87 -4.62
C CYS A 3 8.00 -0.57 -4.09
N LYS A 4 7.74 -0.19 -2.84
CA LYS A 4 8.37 1.00 -2.23
C LYS A 4 8.95 0.75 -0.83
N GLY A 5 10.23 1.08 -0.69
CA GLY A 5 10.91 1.14 0.61
C GLY A 5 10.75 2.51 1.30
N LEU A 6 10.85 2.53 2.64
CA LEU A 6 10.70 3.71 3.49
C LEU A 6 11.78 4.78 3.24
N GLY A 7 13.02 4.38 2.92
CA GLY A 7 14.16 5.28 2.73
C GLY A 7 14.52 6.11 3.98
N LYS A 8 15.66 6.82 3.94
CA LYS A 8 16.09 7.75 5.01
C LYS A 8 15.71 9.18 4.64
N GLY A 9 14.43 9.55 4.79
CA GLY A 9 13.91 10.87 4.43
C GLY A 9 12.99 11.47 5.51
N LYS A 10 12.73 12.78 5.43
CA LYS A 10 11.77 13.46 6.33
C LYS A 10 10.34 12.95 6.05
N SER A 11 9.44 13.08 7.00
CA SER A 11 8.03 12.63 6.87
C SER A 11 7.31 13.22 5.64
N GLN A 12 7.67 14.44 5.21
CA GLN A 12 7.15 15.01 3.96
C GLN A 12 7.60 14.23 2.72
N THR A 13 8.87 13.81 2.66
CA THR A 13 9.41 13.00 1.57
C THR A 13 8.76 11.62 1.53
N GLN A 14 8.56 11.00 2.69
CA GLN A 14 7.88 9.70 2.80
C GLN A 14 6.43 9.78 2.32
N ARG A 15 5.68 10.82 2.70
CA ARG A 15 4.32 11.07 2.19
C ARG A 15 4.28 11.28 0.68
N SER A 16 5.20 12.07 0.13
CA SER A 16 5.25 12.27 -1.33
C SER A 16 5.60 10.97 -2.06
N ASN A 17 6.49 10.15 -1.50
CA ASN A 17 6.81 8.83 -2.03
C ASN A 17 5.61 7.89 -1.98
N PHE A 18 4.78 7.96 -0.94
CA PHE A 18 3.53 7.23 -0.84
C PHE A 18 2.58 7.60 -1.97
N ASP A 19 2.29 8.89 -2.11
CA ASP A 19 1.32 9.37 -3.10
C ASP A 19 1.77 8.98 -4.51
N ARG A 20 3.08 9.02 -4.78
CA ARG A 20 3.66 8.55 -6.05
C ARG A 20 3.51 7.06 -6.27
N ALA A 21 3.72 6.23 -5.24
CA ALA A 21 3.57 4.78 -5.36
C ALA A 21 2.11 4.40 -5.66
N VAL A 22 1.16 5.01 -4.96
CA VAL A 22 -0.28 4.82 -5.22
C VAL A 22 -0.63 5.30 -6.63
N ALA A 23 -0.21 6.49 -7.04
CA ALA A 23 -0.47 7.01 -8.38
C ALA A 23 0.14 6.11 -9.47
N SER A 24 1.36 5.59 -9.26
CA SER A 24 2.00 4.64 -10.18
C SER A 24 1.15 3.39 -10.34
N VAL A 25 0.75 2.75 -9.24
CA VAL A 25 -0.10 1.54 -9.29
C VAL A 25 -1.44 1.82 -9.98
N MET A 26 -2.09 2.93 -9.66
CA MET A 26 -3.37 3.30 -10.23
C MET A 26 -3.28 3.61 -11.72
N SER A 27 -2.12 4.00 -12.23
CA SER A 27 -1.93 4.22 -13.68
C SER A 27 -2.05 2.93 -14.50
N TYR A 28 -1.92 1.76 -13.87
CA TYR A 28 -2.16 0.45 -14.48
C TYR A 28 -3.61 -0.01 -14.37
N PHE A 29 -4.50 0.76 -13.75
CA PHE A 29 -5.92 0.41 -13.66
C PHE A 29 -6.61 0.64 -14.99
N ASP A 30 -7.02 -0.44 -15.65
CA ASP A 30 -7.73 -0.39 -16.93
C ASP A 30 -9.18 -0.87 -16.79
N THR A 31 -9.36 -2.03 -16.15
CA THR A 31 -10.67 -2.63 -15.90
C THR A 31 -10.84 -3.06 -14.43
N PRO A 32 -12.07 -3.18 -13.90
CA PRO A 32 -12.30 -3.71 -12.54
C PRO A 32 -11.76 -5.13 -12.30
N LEU A 33 -11.49 -5.89 -13.37
CA LEU A 33 -10.90 -7.22 -13.29
C LEU A 33 -9.37 -7.19 -13.12
N THR A 34 -8.76 -6.03 -13.34
CA THR A 34 -7.31 -5.82 -13.22
C THR A 34 -6.91 -5.98 -11.77
N ARG A 35 -6.01 -6.91 -11.48
CA ARG A 35 -5.45 -7.08 -10.14
C ARG A 35 -4.27 -6.13 -9.97
N LEU A 36 -4.47 -5.08 -9.19
CA LEU A 36 -3.41 -4.17 -8.80
C LEU A 36 -2.74 -4.69 -7.54
N GLY A 37 -1.48 -4.34 -7.36
CA GLY A 37 -0.72 -4.73 -6.17
C GLY A 37 0.25 -3.65 -5.75
N LEU A 38 0.28 -3.34 -4.46
CA LEU A 38 1.20 -2.39 -3.87
C LEU A 38 1.94 -3.04 -2.69
N ALA A 39 3.27 -3.11 -2.80
CA ALA A 39 4.14 -3.83 -1.90
C ALA A 39 5.06 -2.88 -1.13
N LEU A 40 5.04 -2.96 0.20
CA LEU A 40 5.63 -1.94 1.07
C LEU A 40 6.20 -2.54 2.34
N ALA A 41 7.17 -1.86 2.94
CA ALA A 41 7.65 -2.24 4.26
C ALA A 41 6.51 -2.16 5.29
N ASN A 42 6.43 -3.15 6.17
CA ASN A 42 5.56 -3.14 7.34
C ASN A 42 6.10 -2.15 8.39
N ASP A 43 5.97 -0.86 8.10
CA ASP A 43 6.42 0.22 8.96
C ASP A 43 5.23 1.07 9.41
N TYR A 44 5.29 1.57 10.64
CA TYR A 44 4.27 2.41 11.23
C TYR A 44 3.84 3.57 10.33
N LEU A 45 4.80 4.28 9.73
CA LEU A 45 4.51 5.42 8.86
C LEU A 45 3.80 4.99 7.59
N TRP A 46 4.15 3.85 7.01
CA TRP A 46 3.47 3.36 5.81
C TRP A 46 2.04 2.96 6.12
N VAL A 47 1.82 2.09 7.10
CA VAL A 47 0.48 1.61 7.49
C VAL A 47 -0.43 2.76 7.94
N TYR A 48 0.11 3.72 8.70
CA TYR A 48 -0.65 4.91 9.08
C TYR A 48 -1.05 5.77 7.87
N ASN A 49 -0.12 6.01 6.93
CA ASN A 49 -0.45 6.76 5.72
C ASN A 49 -1.46 5.98 4.84
N PHE A 50 -1.41 4.63 4.81
CA PHE A 50 -2.42 3.82 4.10
C PHE A 50 -3.80 4.03 4.66
N SER A 51 -3.98 3.71 5.93
CA SER A 51 -5.30 3.76 6.57
C SER A 51 -5.94 5.14 6.47
N LYS A 52 -5.14 6.21 6.38
CA LYS A 52 -5.63 7.59 6.21
C LYS A 52 -5.85 8.03 4.76
N ARG A 53 -5.06 7.55 3.81
CA ARG A 53 -5.00 8.12 2.44
C ARG A 53 -5.51 7.18 1.36
N LEU A 54 -5.56 5.89 1.63
CA LEU A 54 -6.07 4.88 0.73
C LEU A 54 -7.34 4.27 1.36
N PRO A 55 -8.53 4.84 1.07
CA PRO A 55 -9.77 4.33 1.62
C PRO A 55 -10.02 2.88 1.21
N GLN A 56 -10.62 2.11 2.11
CA GLN A 56 -11.01 0.72 1.86
C GLN A 56 -11.88 0.57 0.59
N ALA A 57 -12.85 1.47 0.40
CA ALA A 57 -13.69 1.50 -0.79
C ALA A 57 -12.89 1.67 -2.11
N LEU A 58 -11.77 2.41 -2.08
CA LEU A 58 -10.92 2.56 -3.25
C LEU A 58 -10.18 1.24 -3.55
N ARG A 59 -9.74 0.52 -2.52
CA ARG A 59 -9.09 -0.79 -2.69
C ARG A 59 -10.03 -1.79 -3.34
N GLU A 60 -11.27 -1.87 -2.84
CA GLU A 60 -12.30 -2.75 -3.39
C GLU A 60 -12.65 -2.39 -4.84
N ALA A 61 -12.89 -1.09 -5.12
CA ALA A 61 -13.26 -0.63 -6.45
C ALA A 61 -12.16 -0.86 -7.51
N THR A 62 -10.90 -0.86 -7.09
CA THR A 62 -9.75 -1.03 -7.99
C THR A 62 -9.10 -2.40 -7.92
N ASN A 63 -9.67 -3.33 -7.15
CA ASN A 63 -9.11 -4.66 -6.91
C ASN A 63 -7.62 -4.58 -6.51
N LEU A 64 -7.31 -3.67 -5.58
CA LEU A 64 -5.96 -3.39 -5.11
C LEU A 64 -5.59 -4.28 -3.93
N TRP A 65 -4.65 -5.18 -4.20
CA TRP A 65 -3.97 -6.00 -3.21
C TRP A 65 -2.85 -5.22 -2.52
N MET A 66 -2.69 -5.45 -1.23
CA MET A 66 -1.61 -4.88 -0.44
C MET A 66 -0.67 -5.99 0.00
N PHE A 67 0.63 -5.74 -0.05
CA PHE A 67 1.64 -6.69 0.40
C PHE A 67 2.54 -5.98 1.40
N LEU A 68 2.48 -6.37 2.68
CA LEU A 68 3.37 -5.86 3.71
C LEU A 68 4.59 -6.77 3.84
N LEU A 69 5.78 -6.16 3.85
CA LEU A 69 7.05 -6.86 3.95
C LEU A 69 7.68 -6.63 5.32
N GLU A 70 7.99 -7.72 6.02
CA GLU A 70 8.67 -7.70 7.32
C GLU A 70 9.65 -8.88 7.39
N ASP A 71 10.92 -8.61 7.66
CA ASP A 71 11.98 -9.61 7.81
C ASP A 71 12.03 -10.70 6.72
N GLY A 72 11.75 -10.32 5.47
CA GLY A 72 11.73 -11.22 4.31
C GLY A 72 10.43 -12.00 4.12
N THR A 73 9.48 -11.86 5.04
CA THR A 73 8.13 -12.41 4.94
C THR A 73 7.21 -11.43 4.22
N ILE A 74 6.27 -11.96 3.43
CA ILE A 74 5.26 -11.18 2.71
C ILE A 74 3.89 -11.53 3.27
N TYR A 75 3.17 -10.52 3.73
CA TYR A 75 1.81 -10.62 4.24
C TYR A 75 0.85 -9.99 3.21
N PRO A 76 0.12 -10.82 2.45
CA PRO A 76 -0.87 -10.33 1.49
C PRO A 76 -2.15 -9.94 2.20
N TYR A 77 -2.77 -8.84 1.75
CA TYR A 77 -4.08 -8.38 2.20
C TYR A 77 -4.98 -8.17 0.99
N GLU A 78 -6.14 -8.82 1.03
CA GLU A 78 -7.12 -8.77 -0.06
C GLU A 78 -7.76 -7.38 -0.17
N PRO A 79 -8.31 -6.99 -1.33
CA PRO A 79 -8.96 -5.69 -1.51
C PRO A 79 -10.04 -5.41 -0.46
N THR A 80 -10.76 -6.43 0.00
CA THR A 80 -11.86 -6.36 1.00
C THR A 80 -11.40 -6.55 2.44
N GLU A 81 -10.13 -6.89 2.66
CA GLU A 81 -9.58 -7.14 3.98
C GLU A 81 -9.07 -5.84 4.60
N GLU A 82 -9.49 -5.54 5.83
CA GLU A 82 -8.94 -4.39 6.55
C GLU A 82 -7.44 -4.58 6.80
N LEU A 83 -6.67 -3.51 6.58
CA LEU A 83 -5.25 -3.54 6.90
C LEU A 83 -5.05 -3.57 8.43
N PRO A 84 -4.05 -4.31 8.91
CA PRO A 84 -3.78 -4.40 10.34
C PRO A 84 -3.38 -3.03 10.88
N PHE A 85 -3.59 -2.83 12.18
CA PHE A 85 -2.94 -1.73 12.88
C PHE A 85 -1.42 -1.91 12.81
N PRO A 86 -0.63 -0.83 12.78
CA PRO A 86 0.80 -0.97 12.58
C PRO A 86 1.46 -1.79 13.68
N GLY A 87 2.26 -2.78 13.30
CA GLY A 87 2.95 -3.71 14.21
C GLY A 87 2.12 -4.91 14.69
N ALA A 88 0.93 -5.14 14.12
CA ALA A 88 0.05 -6.26 14.48
C ALA A 88 0.10 -7.43 13.47
N VAL A 89 1.28 -7.72 12.91
CA VAL A 89 1.46 -8.77 11.91
C VAL A 89 1.91 -10.08 12.54
#